data_AF-A0A7S0CN94-F1
#
_entry.id   AF-A0A7S0CN94-F1
#
_cell.length_a   1.000
_cell.length_b   1.000
_cell.length_c   1.000
_cell.angle_alpha   90.00
_cell.angle_beta   90.00
_cell.angle_gamma   90.00
#
_symmetry.space_group_name_H-M   'P 1'
#
loop_
_entity.id
_entity.type
_entity.pdbx_description
1 polymer ?
#
loop_
_entity_poly.entity_id
_entity_poly.type
_entity_poly.pdbx_seq_one_letter_code
_entity_poly.pdbx_strand_id
1 'polypeptide(L)'
;IWCMKRIYMLLENGIKPHVVFDGAQMPLKKDTESKRRDSREDHLSKGRAFHAAGNSSVAAKHFQRAVRVSPSMVCMFIQMLRDEGITFTVAPYEADAQLAFLARNGLVDAVISEDSDLLAFGCPKVIFKMD
;
A
#
# COMPACT_ATOMS: atom_id res chain seq x y z
N ILE A 1 0.86 13.55 2.02
CA ILE A 1 -0.22 14.13 2.87
C ILE A 1 -1.24 13.07 3.30
N TRP A 2 -1.88 12.30 2.41
CA TRP A 2 -2.93 11.33 2.82
C TRP A 2 -2.45 10.28 3.84
N CYS A 3 -1.34 9.57 3.58
CA CYS A 3 -0.83 8.56 4.53
C CYS A 3 -0.45 9.16 5.89
N MET A 4 0.17 10.35 5.89
CA MET A 4 0.55 11.04 7.13
C MET A 4 -0.66 11.42 7.99
N LYS A 5 -1.82 11.77 7.40
CA LYS A 5 -3.04 12.00 8.18
C LYS A 5 -3.44 10.79 9.01
N ARG A 6 -3.26 9.57 8.50
CA ARG A 6 -3.53 8.34 9.25
C ARG A 6 -2.49 8.08 10.33
N ILE A 7 -1.23 8.39 10.05
CA ILE A 7 -0.17 8.35 11.06
C ILE A 7 -0.47 9.29 12.22
N TYR A 8 -0.81 10.56 11.94
CA TYR A 8 -1.16 11.52 12.99
C TYR A 8 -2.37 11.09 13.79
N MET A 9 -3.42 10.57 13.14
CA MET A 9 -4.58 10.03 13.84
C MET A 9 -4.19 8.94 14.86
N LEU A 10 -3.28 8.03 14.49
CA LEU A 10 -2.78 7.01 15.42
C LEU A 10 -2.00 7.62 16.60
N LEU A 11 -1.10 8.56 16.30
CA LEU A 11 -0.29 9.24 17.31
C LEU A 11 -1.13 10.05 18.31
N GLU A 12 -2.13 10.79 17.82
CA GLU A 12 -3.08 11.56 18.64
C GLU A 12 -3.87 10.67 19.61
N ASN A 13 -4.06 9.40 19.26
CA ASN A 13 -4.71 8.39 20.10
C ASN A 13 -3.70 7.58 20.94
N GLY A 14 -2.44 8.02 21.03
CA GLY A 14 -1.41 7.37 21.85
C GLY A 14 -0.89 6.04 21.28
N ILE A 15 -1.20 5.74 20.02
CA ILE A 15 -0.74 4.53 19.34
C ILE A 15 0.61 4.82 18.70
N LYS A 16 1.58 3.92 18.87
CA LYS A 16 2.88 3.99 18.20
C LYS A 16 2.83 3.22 16.88
N PRO A 17 2.77 3.90 15.72
CA PRO A 17 2.71 3.21 14.43
C PRO A 17 4.07 2.60 14.04
N HIS A 18 4.02 1.43 13.41
CA HIS A 18 5.14 0.83 12.70
C HIS A 18 4.70 0.55 11.25
N VAL A 19 5.29 1.26 10.29
CA VAL A 19 4.92 1.14 8.87
C VAL A 19 5.74 0.05 8.19
N VAL A 20 5.10 -0.86 7.47
CA VAL A 20 5.78 -1.89 6.68
C VAL A 20 5.56 -1.63 5.20
N PHE A 21 6.64 -1.64 4.42
CA PHE A 21 6.61 -1.49 2.97
C PHE A 21 6.95 -2.82 2.28
N ASP A 22 6.37 -3.06 1.11
CA ASP A 22 6.84 -4.10 0.21
C ASP A 22 8.28 -3.83 -0.24
N GLY A 23 9.05 -4.91 -0.41
CA GLY A 23 10.38 -4.91 -1.00
C GLY A 23 10.40 -5.55 -2.38
N ALA A 24 11.17 -6.63 -2.53
CA ALA A 24 11.36 -7.27 -3.83
C ALA A 24 10.11 -8.01 -4.30
N GLN A 25 9.94 -8.12 -5.62
CA GLN A 25 8.84 -8.88 -6.19
C GLN A 25 9.01 -10.38 -5.91
N MET A 26 7.94 -11.03 -5.46
CA MET A 26 7.94 -12.47 -5.24
C MET A 26 7.83 -13.23 -6.59
N PRO A 27 8.75 -14.18 -6.89
CA PRO A 27 8.72 -14.91 -8.17
C PRO A 27 7.40 -15.63 -8.44
N LEU A 28 6.76 -16.17 -7.40
CA LEU A 28 5.47 -16.88 -7.48
C LEU A 28 4.30 -15.97 -7.90
N LYS A 29 4.41 -14.65 -7.70
CA LYS A 29 3.37 -13.67 -8.09
C LYS A 29 3.69 -12.94 -9.38
N LYS A 30 4.73 -13.35 -10.13
CA LYS A 30 5.17 -12.69 -11.37
C LYS A 30 4.04 -12.56 -12.40
N ASP A 31 3.22 -13.60 -12.56
CA ASP A 31 2.10 -13.59 -13.52
C ASP A 31 0.99 -12.62 -13.10
N THR A 32 0.66 -12.59 -11.81
CA THR A 32 -0.33 -11.66 -11.25
C THR A 32 0.13 -10.22 -11.40
N GLU A 33 1.41 -9.95 -11.13
CA GLU A 33 2.00 -8.62 -11.32
C GLU A 33 2.08 -8.21 -12.79
N SER A 34 2.33 -9.15 -13.71
CA SER A 34 2.23 -8.89 -15.14
C SER A 34 0.81 -8.51 -15.54
N LYS A 35 -0.19 -9.29 -15.15
CA LYS A 35 -1.61 -8.98 -15.44
C LYS A 35 -2.02 -7.62 -14.88
N ARG A 36 -1.57 -7.27 -13.67
CA ARG A 36 -1.80 -5.95 -13.07
C ARG A 36 -1.11 -4.84 -13.87
N ARG A 37 0.10 -5.05 -14.37
CA ARG A 37 0.79 -4.09 -15.25
C ARG A 37 0.03 -3.90 -16.56
N ASP A 38 -0.35 -4.98 -17.21
CA ASP A 38 -1.01 -4.94 -18.52
C ASP A 38 -2.39 -4.25 -18.40
N SER A 39 -3.13 -4.55 -17.33
CA SER A 39 -4.41 -3.87 -17.02
C SER A 39 -4.24 -2.37 -16.77
N ARG A 40 -3.18 -1.93 -16.07
CA ARG A 40 -2.91 -0.51 -15.87
C ARG A 40 -2.55 0.20 -17.17
N GLU A 41 -1.78 -0.45 -18.04
CA GLU A 41 -1.40 0.10 -19.34
C GLU A 41 -2.61 0.25 -20.28
N ASP A 42 -3.49 -0.75 -20.32
CA ASP A 42 -4.76 -0.67 -21.04
C ASP A 42 -5.64 0.48 -20.52
N HIS A 43 -5.79 0.61 -19.20
CA HIS A 43 -6.54 1.71 -18.62
C HIS A 43 -5.90 3.07 -18.86
N LEU A 44 -4.57 3.16 -18.88
CA LEU A 44 -3.88 4.40 -19.22
C LEU A 44 -4.14 4.83 -20.66
N SER A 45 -4.10 3.89 -21.62
CA SER A 45 -4.38 4.17 -23.03
C SER A 45 -5.82 4.64 -23.23
N LYS A 46 -6.80 3.94 -22.62
CA LYS A 46 -8.22 4.31 -22.64
C LYS A 46 -8.46 5.67 -22.01
N GLY A 47 -7.83 5.95 -20.87
CA GLY A 47 -7.91 7.25 -20.21
C GLY A 47 -7.43 8.38 -21.10
N ARG A 48 -6.29 8.21 -21.78
CA ARG A 48 -5.75 9.19 -22.73
C ARG A 48 -6.68 9.41 -23.92
N ALA A 49 -7.24 8.35 -24.49
CA ALA A 49 -8.17 8.44 -25.61
C ALA A 49 -9.45 9.21 -25.24
N PHE A 50 -10.08 8.88 -24.10
CA PHE A 50 -11.26 9.61 -23.63
C PHE A 50 -10.95 11.06 -23.26
N HIS A 51 -9.76 11.33 -22.73
CA HIS A 51 -9.33 12.69 -22.42
C HIS A 51 -9.18 13.52 -23.70
N ALA A 52 -8.54 12.97 -24.73
CA ALA A 52 -8.40 13.62 -26.04
C ALA A 52 -9.74 13.86 -26.73
N ALA A 53 -10.73 12.98 -26.50
CA ALA A 53 -12.10 13.15 -26.99
C ALA A 53 -12.96 14.12 -26.15
N GLY A 54 -12.39 14.80 -25.14
CA GLY A 54 -13.10 15.74 -24.27
C GLY A 54 -13.97 15.11 -23.19
N ASN A 55 -13.96 13.78 -23.05
CA ASN A 55 -14.74 13.07 -22.04
C ASN A 55 -13.96 12.92 -20.72
N SER A 56 -13.74 14.04 -20.03
CA SER A 56 -12.92 14.13 -18.82
C SER A 56 -13.42 13.25 -17.67
N SER A 57 -14.73 13.06 -17.52
CA SER A 57 -15.31 12.23 -16.45
C SER A 57 -14.97 10.74 -16.63
N VAL A 58 -15.09 10.23 -17.85
CA VAL A 58 -14.74 8.83 -18.16
C VAL A 58 -13.22 8.64 -18.14
N ALA A 59 -12.45 9.61 -18.65
CA ALA A 59 -11.00 9.59 -18.58
C ALA A 59 -10.49 9.48 -17.14
N ALA A 60 -11.05 10.26 -16.21
CA ALA A 60 -10.68 10.24 -14.80
C ALA A 60 -10.83 8.85 -14.16
N LYS A 61 -11.94 8.14 -14.46
CA LYS A 61 -12.15 6.76 -13.96
C LYS A 61 -11.08 5.79 -14.46
N HIS A 62 -10.67 5.93 -15.71
CA HIS A 62 -9.59 5.11 -16.27
C HIS A 62 -8.23 5.46 -15.68
N PHE A 63 -7.93 6.75 -15.50
CA PHE A 63 -6.69 7.18 -14.86
C PHE A 63 -6.58 6.68 -13.41
N GLN A 64 -7.68 6.70 -12.64
CA GLN A 64 -7.69 6.14 -11.28
C GLN A 64 -7.29 4.66 -11.26
N ARG A 65 -7.77 3.86 -12.23
CA ARG A 65 -7.41 2.43 -12.34
C ARG A 65 -6.00 2.19 -12.89
N ALA A 66 -5.44 3.17 -13.58
CA ALA A 66 -4.08 3.09 -14.14
C ALA A 66 -2.99 3.46 -13.12
N VAL A 67 -3.35 3.95 -11.93
CA VAL A 67 -2.40 4.38 -10.91
C VAL A 67 -1.47 3.23 -10.52
N ARG A 68 -0.17 3.53 -10.50
CA ARG A 68 0.88 2.66 -9.98
C ARG A 68 1.59 3.41 -8.87
N VAL A 69 1.78 2.77 -7.72
CA VAL A 69 2.67 3.29 -6.68
C VAL A 69 4.10 3.23 -7.20
N SER A 70 4.74 4.39 -7.35
CA SER A 70 6.12 4.49 -7.85
C SER A 70 7.14 4.42 -6.72
N PRO A 71 8.40 4.04 -7.01
CA PRO A 71 9.48 4.13 -6.02
C PRO A 71 9.67 5.55 -5.46
N SER A 72 9.44 6.59 -6.27
CA SER A 72 9.54 7.98 -5.81
C SER A 72 8.45 8.34 -4.79
N MET A 73 7.23 7.84 -4.95
CA MET A 73 6.15 8.02 -3.97
C MET A 73 6.50 7.35 -2.64
N VAL A 74 7.04 6.13 -2.69
CA VAL A 74 7.49 5.40 -1.50
C VAL A 74 8.63 6.13 -0.81
N CYS A 75 9.65 6.57 -1.56
CA CYS A 75 10.78 7.33 -1.02
C CYS A 75 10.33 8.63 -0.33
N MET A 76 9.43 9.38 -0.96
CA MET A 76 8.86 10.59 -0.37
C MET A 76 8.11 10.28 0.94
N PHE A 77 7.37 9.18 0.99
CA PHE A 77 6.67 8.79 2.22
C PHE A 77 7.64 8.34 3.32
N ILE A 78 8.65 7.54 2.98
CA ILE A 78 9.72 7.16 3.93
C ILE A 78 10.42 8.40 4.48
N GLN A 79 10.70 9.41 3.66
CA GLN A 79 11.31 10.65 4.14
C GLN A 79 10.40 11.37 5.16
N MET A 80 9.11 11.51 4.85
CA MET A 80 8.14 12.10 5.79
C MET A 80 8.07 11.29 7.12
N LEU A 81 8.13 9.96 7.06
CA LEU A 81 8.17 9.13 8.27
C LEU A 81 9.45 9.35 9.09
N ARG A 82 10.61 9.50 8.43
CA ARG A 82 11.88 9.81 9.11
C ARG A 82 11.84 11.16 9.80
N ASP A 83 11.32 12.18 9.13
CA ASP A 83 11.24 13.54 9.65
C ASP A 83 10.37 13.59 10.93
N GLU A 84 9.34 12.72 11.01
CA GLU A 84 8.43 12.57 12.15
C GLU A 84 8.89 11.51 13.17
N GLY A 85 10.05 10.88 12.97
CA GLY A 85 10.58 9.86 13.88
C GLY A 85 9.76 8.56 13.93
N ILE A 86 9.01 8.24 12.88
CA ILE A 86 8.16 7.06 12.80
C ILE A 86 8.95 5.82 12.37
N THR A 87 8.79 4.74 13.12
CA THR A 87 9.42 3.45 12.79
C THR A 87 8.83 2.87 11.52
N PHE A 88 9.69 2.40 10.63
CA PHE A 88 9.28 1.65 9.45
C PHE A 88 10.25 0.52 9.11
N THR A 89 9.78 -0.41 8.29
CA THR A 89 10.58 -1.52 7.76
C THR A 89 10.22 -1.77 6.31
N VAL A 90 11.22 -2.01 5.46
CA VAL A 90 11.00 -2.53 4.11
C VAL A 90 11.16 -4.05 4.19
N ALA A 91 10.09 -4.79 3.89
CA ALA A 91 10.10 -6.23 3.89
C ALA A 91 11.08 -6.76 2.82
N PRO A 92 11.65 -7.97 2.97
CA PRO A 92 12.45 -8.57 1.92
C PRO A 92 11.66 -8.78 0.62
N TYR A 93 10.38 -9.16 0.77
CA TYR A 93 9.42 -9.36 -0.32
C TYR A 93 8.11 -8.67 0.03
N GLU A 94 7.08 -9.40 0.45
CA GLU A 94 5.75 -8.83 0.70
C GLU A 94 5.59 -8.35 2.14
N ALA A 95 4.92 -7.22 2.30
CA ALA A 95 4.57 -6.65 3.57
C ALA A 95 3.71 -7.60 4.41
N ASP A 96 2.84 -8.40 3.80
CA ASP A 96 1.93 -9.31 4.49
C ASP A 96 2.67 -10.32 5.38
N ALA A 97 3.71 -10.95 4.83
CA ALA A 97 4.53 -11.91 5.56
C ALA A 97 5.28 -11.23 6.72
N GLN A 98 5.76 -10.01 6.50
CA GLN A 98 6.47 -9.24 7.52
C GLN A 98 5.53 -8.77 8.64
N LEU A 99 4.33 -8.30 8.30
CA LEU A 99 3.29 -7.90 9.25
C LEU A 99 2.87 -9.10 10.12
N ALA A 100 2.60 -10.25 9.50
CA ALA A 100 2.26 -11.47 10.22
C ALA A 100 3.42 -11.96 11.11
N PHE A 101 4.67 -11.81 10.66
CA PHE A 101 5.84 -12.10 11.51
C PHE A 101 5.87 -11.20 12.74
N LEU A 102 5.74 -9.88 12.58
CA LEU A 102 5.75 -8.94 13.71
C LEU A 102 4.64 -9.25 14.71
N ALA A 103 3.42 -9.50 14.23
CA ALA A 103 2.28 -9.75 15.09
C ALA A 103 2.37 -11.09 15.84
N ARG A 104 2.81 -12.18 15.17
CA ARG A 104 2.96 -13.49 15.81
C ARG A 104 4.08 -13.54 16.86
N ASN A 105 5.10 -12.68 16.72
CA ASN A 105 6.19 -12.58 17.68
C ASN A 105 5.93 -11.53 18.78
N GLY A 106 4.73 -10.94 18.84
CA GLY A 106 4.38 -9.94 19.86
C GLY A 106 5.16 -8.63 19.74
N LEU A 107 5.72 -8.32 18.56
CA LEU A 107 6.43 -7.07 18.30
C LEU A 107 5.46 -5.92 17.99
N VAL A 108 4.22 -6.26 17.60
CA VAL A 108 3.10 -5.33 17.43
C VAL A 108 1.83 -5.96 18.01
N ASP A 109 0.94 -5.12 18.56
CA ASP A 109 -0.29 -5.58 19.21
C ASP A 109 -1.41 -5.93 18.21
N ALA A 110 -1.44 -5.24 17.07
CA ALA A 110 -2.41 -5.43 16.00
C ALA A 110 -1.84 -4.96 14.66
N VAL A 111 -2.39 -5.49 13.55
CA VAL A 111 -2.06 -5.06 12.19
C VAL A 111 -3.23 -4.33 11.57
N ILE A 112 -2.98 -3.19 10.91
CA ILE A 112 -3.96 -2.47 10.10
C ILE A 112 -3.66 -2.78 8.63
N SER A 113 -4.62 -3.36 7.92
CA SER A 113 -4.52 -3.66 6.48
C SER A 113 -5.91 -3.81 5.90
N GLU A 114 -6.04 -3.64 4.58
CA GLU A 114 -7.26 -4.02 3.84
C GLU A 114 -7.17 -5.44 3.26
N ASP A 115 -6.01 -6.10 3.38
CA ASP A 115 -5.78 -7.43 2.80
C ASP A 115 -6.17 -8.55 3.77
N SER A 116 -7.18 -9.32 3.40
CA SER A 116 -7.64 -10.48 4.16
C SER A 116 -6.63 -11.63 4.19
N ASP A 117 -5.66 -11.65 3.29
CA ASP A 117 -4.63 -12.69 3.22
C ASP A 117 -3.82 -12.77 4.53
N LEU A 118 -3.74 -11.69 5.31
CA LEU A 118 -3.13 -11.67 6.64
C LEU A 118 -3.69 -12.71 7.60
N LEU A 119 -4.97 -13.08 7.45
CA LEU A 119 -5.58 -14.14 8.25
C LEU A 119 -4.98 -15.51 7.89
N ALA A 120 -4.72 -15.77 6.60
CA ALA A 120 -4.07 -16.98 6.13
C ALA A 120 -2.59 -17.06 6.55
N PHE A 121 -1.92 -15.92 6.70
CA PHE A 121 -0.58 -15.84 7.29
C PHE A 121 -0.56 -16.06 8.83
N GLY A 122 -1.73 -16.20 9.46
CA GLY A 122 -1.87 -16.44 10.88
C GLY A 122 -1.69 -15.18 11.73
N CYS A 123 -2.07 -14.01 11.22
CA CYS A 123 -2.04 -12.78 11.99
C CYS A 123 -3.12 -12.81 13.09
N PRO A 124 -2.77 -12.68 14.38
CA PRO A 124 -3.71 -12.90 15.48
C PRO A 124 -4.77 -11.81 15.62
N LYS A 125 -4.43 -10.56 15.31
CA LYS A 125 -5.32 -9.40 15.41
C LYS A 125 -5.12 -8.50 14.20
N VAL A 126 -6.17 -8.35 13.39
CA VAL A 126 -6.17 -7.51 12.20
C VAL A 126 -7.35 -6.54 12.26
N ILE A 127 -7.09 -5.27 12.00
CA ILE A 127 -8.08 -4.20 11.88
C ILE A 127 -8.22 -3.88 10.38
N PHE A 128 -9.40 -4.14 9.85
CA PHE A 128 -9.77 -3.82 8.47
C PHE A 128 -10.64 -2.56 8.44
N LYS A 129 -10.64 -1.83 7.31
CA LYS A 129 -11.54 -0.69 7.05
C LYS A 129 -11.47 0.39 8.14
N MET A 130 -10.25 0.73 8.54
CA MET A 130 -10.03 1.82 9.48
C MET A 130 -10.22 3.16 8.75
N ASP A 131 -11.18 3.97 9.17
CA ASP A 131 -11.51 5.28 8.59
C ASP A 131 -10.85 6.47 9.28
#